data_AF-A0A5B8CAM9-F1
#
_entry.id   AF-A0A5B8CAM9-F1
#
_cell.length_a   1.000
_cell.length_b   1.000
_cell.length_c   1.000
_cell.angle_alpha   90.00
_cell.angle_beta   90.00
_cell.angle_gamma   90.00
#
_symmetry.space_group_name_H-M   'P 1'
#
loop_
_entity.id
_entity.type
_entity.pdbx_description
1 polymer ?
#
loop_
_entity_poly.entity_id
_entity_poly.type
_entity_poly.pdbx_seq_one_letter_code
_entity_poly.pdbx_strand_id
1 'polypeptide(L)'
;MTRNDGGKGGAVRRVTMLVAVGGPLLVMVAYGTSNRTPAPAIGMASPAFAAEQPATGKVCPDISKLGGICNDVYSRTIDNSDPENFSYAYERKIYQASCVDFKSDTQAEARQKIQALWEKHQDRLQCNGSNFPVANGSILKFAVEMKATVFITNATKYWGINLNIVDKSDGRTVLDFTKDRMNDFKGSPSEEILQNYYNEFRRYGAKHASELQSQRRRKS
;
A
#
# COMPACT_ATOMS: atom_id res chain seq x y z
N MET A 1 56.39 -0.93 26.21
CA MET A 1 55.94 -2.34 26.13
C MET A 1 55.08 -2.47 24.88
N THR A 2 55.65 -3.07 23.84
CA THR A 2 55.08 -3.41 22.54
C THR A 2 54.39 -4.77 22.59
N ARG A 3 53.22 -4.92 21.94
CA ARG A 3 52.60 -6.18 21.43
C ARG A 3 51.12 -5.90 21.10
N ASN A 4 50.46 -6.47 20.10
CA ASN A 4 50.86 -7.21 18.90
C ASN A 4 49.58 -7.31 18.04
N ASP A 5 49.72 -7.16 16.73
CA ASP A 5 48.71 -7.50 15.72
C ASP A 5 48.33 -8.99 15.75
N GLY A 6 47.11 -9.30 15.30
CA GLY A 6 46.63 -10.68 15.21
C GLY A 6 45.36 -10.84 14.38
N GLY A 7 45.37 -10.34 13.15
CA GLY A 7 44.34 -10.64 12.16
C GLY A 7 44.31 -12.12 11.77
N LYS A 8 43.12 -12.72 11.78
CA LYS A 8 42.87 -14.03 11.15
C LYS A 8 41.78 -13.86 10.09
N GLY A 9 42.21 -13.91 8.83
CA GLY A 9 41.34 -14.04 7.68
C GLY A 9 40.68 -15.43 7.66
N GLY A 10 39.36 -15.45 7.79
CA GLY A 10 38.55 -16.64 7.59
C GLY A 10 38.29 -16.87 6.10
N ALA A 11 38.76 -17.99 5.57
CA ALA A 11 38.51 -18.43 4.20
C ALA A 11 37.01 -18.69 3.99
N VAL A 12 36.40 -17.97 3.05
CA VAL A 12 35.00 -18.16 2.63
C VAL A 12 34.96 -19.36 1.67
N ARG A 13 34.50 -20.52 2.15
CA ARG A 13 34.16 -21.67 1.31
C ARG A 13 32.89 -21.37 0.53
N ARG A 14 32.98 -21.21 -0.79
CA ARG A 14 31.83 -21.21 -1.70
C ARG A 14 31.29 -22.64 -1.80
N VAL A 15 30.10 -22.86 -1.26
CA VAL A 15 29.31 -24.08 -1.48
C VAL A 15 28.47 -23.85 -2.73
N THR A 16 28.84 -24.50 -3.82
CA THR A 16 28.02 -24.54 -5.05
C THR A 16 26.92 -25.57 -4.83
N MET A 17 25.69 -25.13 -4.60
CA MET A 17 24.53 -26.02 -4.61
C MET A 17 24.07 -26.26 -6.05
N LEU A 18 24.12 -27.51 -6.51
CA LEU A 18 23.42 -27.96 -7.70
C LEU A 18 21.91 -27.98 -7.40
N VAL A 19 21.15 -27.13 -8.09
CA VAL A 19 19.68 -27.18 -8.08
C VAL A 19 19.25 -28.16 -9.18
N ALA A 20 18.66 -29.28 -8.78
CA ALA A 20 18.02 -30.22 -9.68
C ALA A 20 16.71 -29.62 -10.21
N VAL A 21 16.62 -29.46 -11.54
CA VAL A 21 15.42 -28.96 -12.23
C VAL A 21 14.46 -30.13 -12.40
N GLY A 22 13.52 -30.29 -11.47
CA GLY A 22 12.38 -31.20 -11.60
C GLY A 22 11.31 -30.55 -12.47
N GLY A 23 11.10 -31.09 -13.68
CA GLY A 23 10.06 -30.62 -14.60
C GLY A 23 8.64 -30.96 -14.12
N PRO A 24 7.64 -30.09 -14.35
CA PRO A 24 6.27 -30.39 -13.98
C PRO A 24 5.62 -31.38 -14.95
N LEU A 25 4.96 -32.39 -14.36
CA LEU A 25 4.03 -33.30 -15.01
C LEU A 25 2.82 -32.50 -15.53
N LEU A 26 2.60 -32.50 -16.84
CA LEU A 26 1.46 -31.86 -17.48
C LEU A 26 0.24 -32.78 -17.34
N VAL A 27 -0.68 -32.47 -16.42
CA VAL A 27 -1.99 -33.14 -16.34
C VAL A 27 -2.99 -32.31 -17.14
N MET A 28 -3.33 -32.78 -18.35
CA MET A 28 -4.41 -32.19 -19.14
C MET A 28 -5.77 -32.69 -18.63
N VAL A 29 -6.58 -31.79 -18.08
CA VAL A 29 -7.99 -32.03 -17.77
C VAL A 29 -8.82 -31.45 -18.91
N ALA A 30 -9.43 -32.32 -19.71
CA ALA A 30 -10.36 -31.94 -20.76
C ALA A 30 -11.75 -31.64 -20.16
N TYR A 31 -12.21 -30.40 -20.28
CA TYR A 31 -13.59 -30.02 -19.95
C TYR A 31 -14.46 -30.12 -21.21
N GLY A 32 -15.49 -30.94 -21.15
CA GLY A 32 -16.50 -31.09 -22.20
C GLY A 32 -17.34 -29.82 -22.36
N THR A 33 -17.42 -29.32 -23.59
CA THR A 33 -18.26 -28.18 -23.97
C THR A 33 -19.68 -28.66 -24.27
N SER A 34 -20.66 -28.13 -23.54
CA SER A 34 -22.09 -28.31 -23.86
C SER A 34 -22.54 -27.18 -24.78
N ASN A 35 -22.70 -27.49 -26.06
CA ASN A 35 -23.31 -26.61 -27.05
C ASN A 35 -24.81 -26.50 -26.79
N ARG A 36 -25.27 -25.35 -26.28
CA ARG A 36 -26.67 -24.93 -26.38
C ARG A 36 -26.75 -23.76 -27.35
N THR A 37 -27.34 -24.04 -28.50
CA THR A 37 -27.72 -23.09 -29.54
C THR A 37 -28.92 -22.26 -29.06
N PRO A 38 -28.83 -20.91 -28.94
CA PRO A 38 -30.00 -20.08 -28.77
C PRO A 38 -30.64 -19.73 -30.11
N ALA A 39 -31.98 -19.62 -30.09
CA ALA A 39 -32.84 -19.29 -31.22
C ALA A 39 -32.61 -17.86 -31.76
N PRO A 40 -32.92 -17.59 -33.04
CA PRO A 40 -32.80 -16.26 -33.63
C PRO A 40 -33.91 -15.33 -33.14
N ALA A 41 -33.54 -14.25 -32.46
CA ALA A 41 -34.43 -13.13 -32.18
C ALA A 41 -34.33 -12.09 -33.31
N ILE A 42 -35.47 -11.85 -33.99
CA ILE A 42 -35.62 -10.79 -34.98
C ILE A 42 -35.74 -9.46 -34.22
N GLY A 43 -34.63 -8.73 -34.11
CA GLY A 43 -34.57 -7.42 -33.48
C GLY A 43 -34.55 -6.31 -34.53
N MET A 44 -35.55 -5.43 -34.48
CA MET A 44 -35.67 -4.24 -35.32
C MET A 44 -34.46 -3.31 -35.11
N ALA A 45 -33.76 -3.00 -36.21
CA ALA A 45 -32.64 -2.09 -36.23
C ALA A 45 -33.09 -0.67 -35.86
N SER A 46 -32.70 -0.22 -34.67
CA SER A 46 -32.75 1.20 -34.30
C SER A 46 -31.53 1.91 -34.89
N PRO A 47 -31.68 3.12 -35.46
CA PRO A 47 -30.55 3.89 -35.97
C PRO A 47 -29.64 4.28 -34.81
N ALA A 48 -28.43 3.73 -34.82
CA ALA A 48 -27.36 4.09 -33.91
C ALA A 48 -26.92 5.54 -34.21
N PHE A 49 -27.46 6.49 -33.46
CA PHE A 49 -26.80 7.77 -33.26
C PHE A 49 -25.56 7.49 -32.41
N ALA A 50 -24.43 7.25 -33.10
CA ALA A 50 -23.11 7.31 -32.51
C ALA A 50 -22.84 8.77 -32.12
N ALA A 51 -23.37 9.17 -30.97
CA ALA A 51 -22.90 10.35 -30.29
C ALA A 51 -21.44 10.08 -29.91
N GLU A 52 -20.54 10.76 -30.60
CA GLU A 52 -19.13 10.87 -30.23
C GLU A 52 -19.09 11.39 -28.80
N GLN A 53 -18.93 10.47 -27.84
CA GLN A 53 -18.80 10.86 -26.45
C GLN A 53 -17.51 11.69 -26.36
N PRO A 54 -17.59 12.94 -25.88
CA PRO A 54 -16.40 13.77 -25.73
C PRO A 54 -15.40 12.95 -24.94
N ALA A 55 -14.17 12.81 -25.47
CA ALA A 55 -13.08 12.12 -24.80
C ALA A 55 -13.06 12.58 -23.34
N THR A 56 -13.56 11.71 -22.46
CA THR A 56 -13.83 12.07 -21.07
C THR A 56 -12.47 12.28 -20.45
N GLY A 57 -12.03 13.53 -20.39
CA GLY A 57 -10.73 13.90 -19.84
C GLY A 57 -10.60 13.25 -18.48
N LYS A 58 -9.66 12.31 -18.36
CA LYS A 58 -9.46 11.51 -17.16
C LYS A 58 -9.20 12.45 -15.99
N VAL A 59 -10.18 12.63 -15.11
CA VAL A 59 -10.07 13.53 -13.95
C VAL A 59 -9.12 12.88 -12.96
N CYS A 60 -7.96 13.50 -12.75
CA CYS A 60 -6.95 13.04 -11.81
C CYS A 60 -6.89 13.98 -10.60
N PRO A 61 -6.77 13.46 -9.37
CA PRO A 61 -6.86 12.05 -8.98
C PRO A 61 -8.28 11.45 -9.10
N ASP A 62 -8.36 10.14 -9.38
CA ASP A 62 -9.61 9.36 -9.45
C ASP A 62 -9.76 8.45 -8.22
N ILE A 63 -10.45 8.97 -7.21
CA ILE A 63 -10.70 8.29 -5.94
C ILE A 63 -11.59 7.04 -6.08
N SER A 64 -12.35 6.90 -7.17
CA SER A 64 -13.22 5.73 -7.38
C SER A 64 -12.40 4.44 -7.51
N LYS A 65 -11.14 4.55 -7.95
CA LYS A 65 -10.19 3.44 -8.04
C LYS A 65 -9.75 2.89 -6.69
N LEU A 66 -9.97 3.62 -5.60
CA LEU A 66 -9.63 3.18 -4.25
C LEU A 66 -10.74 2.37 -3.57
N GLY A 67 -11.82 2.02 -4.27
CA GLY A 67 -12.86 1.14 -3.75
C GLY A 67 -12.27 -0.17 -3.21
N GLY A 68 -12.56 -0.49 -1.94
CA GLY A 68 -12.07 -1.71 -1.28
C GLY A 68 -10.59 -1.69 -0.89
N ILE A 69 -9.90 -0.54 -0.93
CA ILE A 69 -8.47 -0.47 -0.61
C ILE A 69 -8.12 -1.02 0.79
N CYS A 70 -8.98 -0.81 1.79
CA CYS A 70 -8.77 -1.34 3.14
C CYS A 70 -8.70 -2.87 3.15
N ASN A 71 -9.55 -3.53 2.35
CA ASN A 71 -9.54 -4.98 2.23
C ASN A 71 -8.25 -5.45 1.56
N ASP A 72 -7.74 -4.74 0.54
CA ASP A 72 -6.48 -5.12 -0.12
C ASP A 72 -5.26 -4.93 0.78
N VAL A 73 -5.26 -3.89 1.63
CA VAL A 73 -4.22 -3.68 2.65
C VAL A 73 -4.28 -4.79 3.70
N TYR A 74 -5.48 -5.18 4.13
CA TYR A 74 -5.70 -6.27 5.07
C TYR A 74 -5.25 -7.62 4.51
N SER A 75 -5.78 -7.99 3.35
CA SER A 75 -5.55 -9.29 2.73
C SER A 75 -4.14 -9.44 2.19
N ARG A 76 -3.46 -8.32 1.89
CA ARG A 76 -2.17 -8.29 1.20
C ARG A 76 -2.24 -9.11 -0.10
N THR A 77 -3.35 -8.95 -0.83
CA THR A 77 -3.60 -9.67 -2.08
C THR A 77 -2.49 -9.35 -3.08
N ILE A 78 -1.81 -10.41 -3.55
CA ILE A 78 -0.77 -10.32 -4.58
C ILE A 78 -1.40 -9.86 -5.89
N ASP A 79 -0.75 -8.93 -6.58
CA ASP A 79 -1.16 -8.50 -7.90
C ASP A 79 -0.35 -9.24 -8.98
N ASN A 80 -1.04 -10.05 -9.79
CA ASN A 80 -0.41 -10.78 -10.89
C ASN A 80 -0.67 -10.15 -12.26
N SER A 81 -1.34 -8.98 -12.32
CA SER A 81 -1.68 -8.34 -13.60
C SER A 81 -0.49 -7.65 -14.26
N ASP A 82 0.43 -7.14 -13.45
CA ASP A 82 1.64 -6.44 -13.88
C ASP A 82 2.71 -6.58 -12.77
N PRO A 83 3.37 -7.74 -12.71
CA PRO A 83 4.32 -8.06 -11.64
C PRO A 83 5.61 -7.23 -11.70
N GLU A 84 5.87 -6.52 -12.81
CA GLU A 84 7.01 -5.62 -12.93
C GLU A 84 6.79 -4.33 -12.14
N ASN A 85 5.53 -3.87 -12.04
CA ASN A 85 5.19 -2.61 -11.41
C ASN A 85 4.49 -2.76 -10.04
N PHE A 86 3.80 -3.88 -9.79
CA PHE A 86 3.03 -4.09 -8.56
C PHE A 86 3.30 -5.45 -7.94
N SER A 87 3.56 -5.45 -6.63
CA SER A 87 3.56 -6.67 -5.81
C SER A 87 2.17 -6.93 -5.21
N TYR A 88 1.42 -5.87 -4.91
CA TYR A 88 0.13 -5.97 -4.21
C TYR A 88 -0.98 -5.16 -4.87
N ALA A 89 -2.22 -5.65 -4.75
CA ALA A 89 -3.39 -5.04 -5.38
C ALA A 89 -3.65 -3.59 -4.91
N TYR A 90 -3.33 -3.27 -3.65
CA TYR A 90 -3.47 -1.91 -3.13
C TYR A 90 -2.51 -0.93 -3.82
N GLU A 91 -1.32 -1.38 -4.25
CA GLU A 91 -0.34 -0.53 -4.94
C GLU A 91 -0.95 -0.09 -6.27
N ARG A 92 -1.39 -1.06 -7.10
CA ARG A 92 -2.05 -0.78 -8.38
C ARG A 92 -3.18 0.24 -8.22
N LYS A 93 -4.03 0.10 -7.21
CA LYS A 93 -5.13 1.05 -6.94
C LYS A 93 -4.63 2.46 -6.63
N ILE A 94 -3.61 2.61 -5.78
CA ILE A 94 -3.03 3.91 -5.44
C ILE A 94 -2.39 4.56 -6.67
N TYR A 95 -1.60 3.81 -7.44
CA TYR A 95 -0.96 4.33 -8.64
C TYR A 95 -1.98 4.72 -9.72
N GLN A 96 -3.01 3.91 -9.94
CA GLN A 96 -4.09 4.22 -10.89
C GLN A 96 -4.92 5.43 -10.45
N ALA A 97 -5.28 5.52 -9.16
CA ALA A 97 -6.01 6.66 -8.61
C ALA A 97 -5.21 7.97 -8.69
N SER A 98 -3.89 7.87 -8.55
CA SER A 98 -2.98 9.02 -8.66
C SER A 98 -2.65 9.39 -10.11
N CYS A 99 -3.11 8.60 -11.09
CA CYS A 99 -2.76 8.76 -12.50
C CYS A 99 -1.25 8.72 -12.77
N VAL A 100 -0.55 7.82 -12.08
CA VAL A 100 0.84 7.52 -12.41
C VAL A 100 0.90 6.72 -13.70
N ASP A 101 1.82 7.10 -14.58
CA ASP A 101 2.16 6.41 -15.82
C ASP A 101 3.62 5.97 -15.77
N PHE A 102 3.86 4.68 -15.56
CA PHE A 102 5.20 4.11 -15.46
C PHE A 102 6.03 4.22 -16.75
N LYS A 103 5.42 4.53 -17.90
CA LYS A 103 6.14 4.73 -19.15
C LYS A 103 6.73 6.13 -19.29
N SER A 104 6.11 7.12 -18.66
CA SER A 104 6.45 8.54 -18.85
C SER A 104 6.87 9.25 -17.56
N ASP A 105 6.31 8.85 -16.42
CA ASP A 105 6.65 9.44 -15.13
C ASP A 105 7.99 8.91 -14.61
N THR A 106 8.82 9.84 -14.16
CA THR A 106 9.93 9.54 -13.25
C THR A 106 9.41 9.13 -11.87
N GLN A 107 10.27 8.50 -11.06
CA GLN A 107 9.93 8.16 -9.68
C GLN A 107 9.50 9.38 -8.85
N ALA A 108 10.11 10.55 -9.09
CA ALA A 108 9.77 11.78 -8.38
C ALA A 108 8.38 12.29 -8.76
N GLU A 109 8.01 12.25 -10.05
CA GLU A 109 6.67 12.63 -10.52
C GLU A 109 5.60 11.68 -10.01
N ALA A 110 5.86 10.37 -10.06
CA ALA A 110 4.97 9.37 -9.48
C ALA A 110 4.72 9.63 -7.99
N ARG A 111 5.77 9.95 -7.24
CA ARG A 111 5.68 10.32 -5.83
C ARG A 111 4.83 11.56 -5.60
N GLN A 112 5.07 12.64 -6.38
CA GLN A 112 4.30 13.89 -6.27
C GLN A 112 2.81 13.67 -6.55
N LYS A 113 2.48 12.85 -7.55
CA LYS A 113 1.08 12.50 -7.88
C LYS A 113 0.39 11.77 -6.72
N ILE A 114 1.08 10.82 -6.08
CA ILE A 114 0.55 10.10 -4.92
C ILE A 114 0.40 11.02 -3.71
N GLN A 115 1.36 11.91 -3.46
CA GLN A 115 1.26 12.92 -2.40
C GLN A 115 0.05 13.83 -2.63
N ALA A 116 -0.19 14.29 -3.87
CA ALA A 116 -1.34 15.11 -4.21
C ALA A 116 -2.68 14.37 -4.02
N LEU A 117 -2.75 13.08 -4.39
CA LEU A 117 -3.91 12.23 -4.07
C LEU A 117 -4.16 12.23 -2.55
N TRP A 118 -3.11 12.00 -1.76
CA TRP A 118 -3.22 11.88 -0.31
C TRP A 118 -3.65 13.20 0.35
N GLU A 119 -3.03 14.31 -0.01
CA GLU A 119 -3.35 15.63 0.56
C GLU A 119 -4.81 16.02 0.33
N LYS A 120 -5.31 15.75 -0.88
CA LYS A 120 -6.66 16.11 -1.31
C LYS A 120 -7.74 15.18 -0.75
N HIS A 121 -7.42 13.91 -0.48
CA HIS A 121 -8.42 12.88 -0.18
C HIS A 121 -8.15 12.04 1.07
N GLN A 122 -7.19 12.42 1.92
CA GLN A 122 -6.87 11.75 3.19
C GLN A 122 -8.10 11.48 4.07
N ASP A 123 -9.09 12.37 4.07
CA ASP A 123 -10.33 12.26 4.84
C ASP A 123 -11.24 11.14 4.34
N ARG A 124 -11.05 10.70 3.10
CA ARG A 124 -11.76 9.58 2.47
C ARG A 124 -10.99 8.26 2.53
N LEU A 125 -9.72 8.30 2.95
CA LEU A 125 -8.87 7.13 3.15
C LEU A 125 -9.04 6.57 4.56
N GLN A 126 -10.29 6.29 4.93
CA GLN A 126 -10.68 5.76 6.23
C GLN A 126 -11.05 4.28 6.09
N CYS A 127 -10.66 3.51 7.09
CA CYS A 127 -10.90 2.08 7.16
C CYS A 127 -11.68 1.72 8.41
N ASN A 128 -12.43 0.63 8.31
CA ASN A 128 -13.15 -0.01 9.40
C ASN A 128 -12.82 -1.50 9.39
N GLY A 129 -12.94 -2.16 10.55
CA GLY A 129 -12.78 -3.60 10.66
C GLY A 129 -13.12 -4.08 12.06
N SER A 130 -13.56 -5.33 12.20
CA SER A 130 -13.88 -5.93 13.51
C SER A 130 -12.69 -5.95 14.47
N ASN A 131 -11.49 -6.09 13.92
CA ASN A 131 -10.23 -6.11 14.68
C ASN A 131 -9.50 -4.76 14.66
N PHE A 132 -10.17 -3.67 14.25
CA PHE A 132 -9.58 -2.34 14.23
C PHE A 132 -10.26 -1.45 15.26
N PRO A 133 -9.55 -0.97 16.29
CA PRO A 133 -10.17 -0.31 17.45
C PRO A 133 -10.62 1.13 17.18
N VAL A 134 -10.37 1.68 15.98
CA VAL A 134 -10.71 3.07 15.64
C VAL A 134 -11.75 3.07 14.53
N ALA A 135 -13.01 3.36 14.87
CA ALA A 135 -14.07 3.52 13.88
C ALA A 135 -13.73 4.67 12.92
N ASN A 136 -13.80 4.41 11.61
CA ASN A 136 -13.43 5.33 10.54
C ASN A 136 -12.00 5.88 10.69
N GLY A 137 -11.10 5.09 11.28
CA GLY A 137 -9.70 5.49 11.42
C GLY A 137 -8.98 5.54 10.08
N SER A 138 -7.96 6.39 9.98
CA SER A 138 -7.12 6.52 8.79
C SER A 138 -6.49 5.19 8.37
N ILE A 139 -6.32 5.00 7.06
CA ILE A 139 -5.72 3.80 6.48
C ILE A 139 -4.31 3.50 7.03
N LEU A 140 -3.56 4.52 7.46
CA LEU A 140 -2.24 4.33 8.06
C LEU A 140 -2.33 3.65 9.44
N LYS A 141 -3.28 4.05 10.29
CA LYS A 141 -3.52 3.37 11.57
C LYS A 141 -4.03 1.96 11.35
N PHE A 142 -4.89 1.78 10.36
CA PHE A 142 -5.36 0.45 9.96
C PHE A 142 -4.20 -0.45 9.51
N ALA A 143 -3.28 0.06 8.69
CA ALA A 143 -2.09 -0.67 8.25
C ALA A 143 -1.16 -1.06 9.42
N VAL A 144 -1.03 -0.21 10.45
CA VAL A 144 -0.30 -0.53 11.68
C VAL A 144 -0.96 -1.69 12.43
N GLU A 145 -2.27 -1.64 12.64
CA GLU A 145 -3.02 -2.70 13.32
C GLU A 145 -2.89 -4.04 12.58
N MET A 146 -3.00 -4.00 11.25
CA MET A 146 -2.89 -5.18 10.39
C MET A 146 -1.44 -5.65 10.14
N LYS A 147 -0.44 -4.96 10.71
CA LYS A 147 0.99 -5.24 10.51
C LYS A 147 1.36 -5.31 9.03
N ALA A 148 0.81 -4.40 8.23
CA ALA A 148 1.03 -4.30 6.80
C ALA A 148 2.38 -3.61 6.48
N THR A 149 3.50 -4.25 6.84
CA THR A 149 4.85 -3.68 6.76
C THR A 149 5.19 -3.09 5.39
N VAL A 150 4.82 -3.76 4.30
CA VAL A 150 5.13 -3.28 2.94
C VAL A 150 4.36 -2.00 2.65
N PHE A 151 3.08 -1.94 3.03
CA PHE A 151 2.27 -0.73 2.88
C PHE A 151 2.88 0.45 3.68
N ILE A 152 3.29 0.20 4.92
CA ILE A 152 3.94 1.21 5.77
C ILE A 152 5.22 1.71 5.11
N THR A 153 6.09 0.80 4.68
CA THR A 153 7.33 1.14 3.96
C THR A 153 7.06 1.97 2.71
N ASN A 154 6.02 1.60 1.94
CA ASN A 154 5.64 2.34 0.75
C ASN A 154 5.16 3.75 1.08
N ALA A 155 4.26 3.89 2.05
CA ALA A 155 3.75 5.17 2.50
C ALA A 155 4.86 6.12 2.97
N THR A 156 5.80 5.62 3.76
CA THR A 156 6.86 6.43 4.38
C THR A 156 8.00 6.72 3.41
N LYS A 157 8.59 5.69 2.81
CA LYS A 157 9.86 5.77 2.07
C LYS A 157 9.68 6.13 0.60
N TYR A 158 8.72 5.50 -0.06
CA TYR A 158 8.58 5.60 -1.52
C TYR A 158 7.60 6.70 -1.92
N TRP A 159 6.42 6.74 -1.30
CA TRP A 159 5.40 7.77 -1.56
C TRP A 159 5.67 9.03 -0.74
N GLY A 160 6.25 8.89 0.45
CA GLY A 160 6.56 10.00 1.35
C GLY A 160 5.37 10.91 1.59
N ILE A 161 4.22 10.31 1.87
CA ILE A 161 2.98 11.04 2.16
C ILE A 161 3.13 11.85 3.47
N ASN A 162 2.25 12.82 3.67
CA ASN A 162 2.21 13.56 4.93
C ASN A 162 1.77 12.65 6.08
N LEU A 163 2.67 12.40 7.04
CA LEU A 163 2.40 11.57 8.22
C LEU A 163 1.86 12.39 9.42
N ASN A 164 1.88 13.72 9.33
CA ASN A 164 1.50 14.65 10.40
C ASN A 164 0.02 15.01 10.35
N ILE A 165 -0.82 13.99 10.15
CA ILE A 165 -2.27 14.11 10.06
C ILE A 165 -2.87 13.70 11.39
N VAL A 166 -3.71 14.57 11.96
CA VAL A 166 -4.53 14.25 13.13
C VAL A 166 -5.84 13.67 12.63
N ASP A 167 -6.08 12.41 12.97
CA ASP A 167 -7.30 11.71 12.61
C ASP A 167 -8.49 12.30 13.38
N LYS A 168 -9.55 12.66 12.68
CA LYS A 168 -10.74 13.28 13.28
C LYS A 168 -11.51 12.32 14.17
N SER A 169 -11.38 11.01 13.93
CA SER A 169 -12.13 9.98 14.67
C SER A 169 -11.73 9.89 16.14
N ASP A 170 -10.44 10.09 16.46
CA ASP A 170 -9.91 9.91 17.81
C ASP A 170 -8.94 11.02 18.27
N GLY A 171 -8.69 12.03 17.43
CA GLY A 171 -7.80 13.15 17.75
C GLY A 171 -6.31 12.79 17.80
N ARG A 172 -5.92 11.61 17.29
CA ARG A 172 -4.53 11.09 17.35
C ARG A 172 -3.89 11.02 15.97
N THR A 173 -2.57 11.19 15.89
CA THR A 173 -1.81 10.89 14.67
C THR A 173 -1.56 9.39 14.53
N VAL A 174 -1.01 8.95 13.39
CA VAL A 174 -0.54 7.56 13.25
C VAL A 174 0.53 7.22 14.29
N LEU A 175 1.38 8.19 14.65
CA LEU A 175 2.46 7.97 15.61
C LEU A 175 1.96 7.82 17.05
N ASP A 176 0.95 8.62 17.43
CA ASP A 176 0.23 8.45 18.70
C ASP A 176 -0.39 7.05 18.78
N PHE A 177 -1.11 6.65 17.73
CA PHE A 177 -1.75 5.34 17.66
C PHE A 177 -0.74 4.19 17.77
N THR A 178 0.37 4.23 17.01
CA THR A 178 1.41 3.19 17.08
C THR A 178 1.99 3.08 18.49
N LYS A 179 2.25 4.21 19.17
CA LYS A 179 2.76 4.22 20.54
C LYS A 179 1.77 3.58 21.52
N ASP A 180 0.48 3.87 21.39
CA ASP A 180 -0.56 3.26 22.23
C ASP A 180 -0.60 1.74 22.00
N ARG A 181 -0.55 1.29 20.74
CA ARG A 181 -0.48 -0.15 20.42
C ARG A 181 0.77 -0.80 21.02
N MET A 182 1.94 -0.14 20.99
CA MET A 182 3.15 -0.69 21.62
C MET A 182 2.94 -0.95 23.12
N ASN A 183 2.29 -0.02 23.81
CA ASN A 183 1.99 -0.19 25.24
C ASN A 183 1.01 -1.35 25.48
N ASP A 184 -0.02 -1.47 24.64
CA ASP A 184 -1.02 -2.54 24.75
C ASP A 184 -0.41 -3.93 24.50
N PHE A 185 0.61 -4.01 23.63
CA PHE A 185 1.29 -5.25 23.25
C PHE A 185 2.64 -5.46 23.95
N LYS A 186 2.90 -4.74 25.04
CA LYS A 186 4.17 -4.78 25.77
C LYS A 186 4.52 -6.21 26.21
N GLY A 187 5.75 -6.63 25.94
CA GLY A 187 6.27 -7.97 26.22
C GLY A 187 5.87 -9.03 25.19
N SER A 188 5.10 -8.68 24.16
CA SER A 188 4.73 -9.61 23.07
C SER A 188 5.66 -9.43 21.85
N PRO A 189 5.75 -10.42 20.94
CA PRO A 189 6.46 -10.25 19.67
C PRO A 189 5.93 -9.11 18.79
N SER A 190 4.70 -8.65 19.02
CA SER A 190 4.14 -7.51 18.28
C SER A 190 4.76 -6.19 18.70
N GLU A 191 5.29 -6.07 19.92
CA GLU A 191 5.94 -4.84 20.41
C GLU A 191 7.12 -4.46 19.52
N GLU A 192 7.97 -5.42 19.13
CA GLU A 192 9.13 -5.16 18.28
C GLU A 192 8.73 -4.63 16.91
N ILE A 193 7.70 -5.23 16.29
CA ILE A 193 7.17 -4.80 14.99
C ILE A 193 6.64 -3.36 15.10
N LEU A 194 5.87 -3.07 16.14
CA LEU A 194 5.30 -1.74 16.36
C LEU A 194 6.37 -0.70 16.69
N GLN A 195 7.41 -1.09 17.44
CA GLN A 195 8.58 -0.24 17.70
C GLN A 195 9.32 0.11 16.42
N ASN A 196 9.46 -0.85 15.49
CA ASN A 196 10.05 -0.61 14.17
C ASN A 196 9.20 0.37 13.35
N TYR A 197 7.88 0.20 13.32
CA TYR A 197 6.98 1.16 12.66
C TYR A 197 7.06 2.55 13.28
N TYR A 198 7.08 2.66 14.62
CA TYR A 198 7.22 3.93 15.32
C TYR A 198 8.52 4.64 14.93
N ASN A 199 9.64 3.91 14.93
CA ASN A 199 10.94 4.44 14.54
C ASN A 199 10.96 4.87 13.07
N GLU A 200 10.32 4.10 12.19
CA GLU A 200 10.20 4.44 10.78
C GLU A 200 9.37 5.72 10.58
N PHE A 201 8.21 5.84 11.21
CA PHE A 201 7.41 7.06 11.14
C PHE A 201 8.19 8.27 11.67
N ARG A 202 8.89 8.15 12.81
CA ARG A 202 9.76 9.21 13.33
C ARG A 202 10.87 9.60 12.35
N ARG A 203 11.53 8.60 11.74
CA ARG A 203 12.60 8.81 10.75
C ARG A 203 12.11 9.63 9.56
N TYR A 204 10.87 9.43 9.13
CA TYR A 204 10.24 10.19 8.03
C TYR A 204 9.43 11.40 8.52
N GLY A 205 9.69 11.89 9.72
CA GLY A 205 9.20 13.19 10.19
C GLY A 205 7.78 13.20 10.76
N ALA A 206 7.22 12.04 11.09
CA ALA A 206 5.97 11.96 11.83
C ALA A 206 6.15 12.51 13.25
N LYS A 207 5.08 13.12 13.77
CA LYS A 207 5.01 13.75 15.08
C LYS A 207 3.73 13.34 15.80
N HIS A 208 3.76 13.41 17.12
CA HIS A 208 2.55 13.30 17.94
C HIS A 208 1.64 14.52 17.75
N ALA A 209 0.35 14.36 17.98
CA ALA A 209 -0.62 15.45 17.89
C ALA A 209 -0.24 16.66 18.77
N SER A 210 0.29 16.41 19.97
CA SER A 210 0.74 17.45 20.91
C SER A 210 1.92 18.28 20.37
N GLU A 211 2.84 17.66 19.63
CA GLU A 211 3.96 18.34 18.97
C GLU A 211 3.47 19.26 17.85
N LEU A 212 2.43 18.84 17.11
CA LEU A 212 1.81 19.63 16.04
C LEU A 212 1.08 20.85 16.58
N GLN A 213 0.33 20.71 17.67
CA GLN A 213 -0.37 21.83 18.33
C GLN A 213 0.62 22.88 18.85
N SER A 214 1.72 22.43 19.46
CA SER A 214 2.76 23.31 19.98
C SER A 214 3.43 24.15 18.87
N GLN A 215 3.60 23.57 17.68
CA GLN A 215 4.15 24.29 16.52
C GLN A 215 3.19 25.33 15.96
N ARG A 216 1.88 25.07 15.96
CA ARG A 216 0.87 26.04 15.52
C ARG A 216 0.87 27.28 16.42
N ARG A 217 0.89 27.08 17.74
CA ARG A 217 0.93 28.18 18.72
C ARG A 217 2.16 29.08 18.61
N ARG A 218 3.29 28.55 18.15
CA ARG A 218 4.53 29.33 17.94
C ARG A 218 4.53 30.17 16.65
N LYS A 219 3.61 29.89 15.73
CA LYS A 219 3.50 30.59 14.44
C LYS A 219 2.40 31.65 14.43
N SER A 220 1.52 31.62 15.43
CA SER A 220 0.46 32.61 15.67
C SER A 220 1.00 33.72 16.56
#